data_AF-A0A931CQ05-F1
#
_entry.id   AF-A0A931CQ05-F1
#
_cell.length_a   1.000
_cell.length_b   1.000
_cell.length_c   1.000
_cell.angle_alpha   90.00
_cell.angle_beta   90.00
_cell.angle_gamma   90.00
#
_symmetry.space_group_name_H-M   'P 1'
#
loop_
_entity.id
_entity.type
_entity.pdbx_description
1 polymer ?
#
loop_
_entity_poly.entity_id
_entity_poly.type
_entity_poly.pdbx_seq_one_letter_code
_entity_poly.pdbx_strand_id
1 'polypeptide(L)'
;MASIIIDGALPETLPVREDGTQFPFALAWEDRAILAETRTELTAELIDGYAELPETEEGDTDALYARYRTAVQIANTLQQVLAANATEEGTFDPSTQSEDVLTTIFTDRSEKIDEITEWTNKDVPLVLVATEYAPYSTATKPTGNVLWVDPFTETTFLSTLSELGLVELFVNEQS
;
A
#
# COMPACT_ATOMS: atom_id res chain seq x y z
N MET A 1 9.90 -17.26 -11.85
CA MET A 1 9.19 -17.71 -13.06
C MET A 1 8.28 -16.55 -13.49
N ALA A 2 7.34 -16.71 -14.41
CA ALA A 2 6.36 -15.65 -14.69
C ALA A 2 5.11 -15.87 -13.82
N SER A 3 4.55 -14.79 -13.29
CA SER A 3 3.22 -14.75 -12.66
C SER A 3 2.15 -15.25 -13.65
N ILE A 4 1.04 -15.78 -13.12
CA ILE A 4 -0.16 -16.05 -13.92
C ILE A 4 -1.19 -14.97 -13.61
N ILE A 5 -1.70 -14.31 -14.64
CA ILE A 5 -2.77 -13.31 -14.52
C ILE A 5 -4.06 -13.93 -15.07
N ILE A 6 -5.13 -13.80 -14.30
CA ILE A 6 -6.48 -14.22 -14.65
C ILE A 6 -7.34 -12.97 -14.68
N ASP A 7 -8.03 -12.75 -15.79
CA ASP A 7 -9.06 -11.70 -15.87
C ASP A 7 -10.29 -12.10 -15.05
N GLY A 8 -10.77 -11.18 -14.22
CA GLY A 8 -11.90 -11.36 -13.33
C GLY A 8 -11.51 -11.70 -11.88
N ALA A 9 -12.53 -12.04 -11.10
CA ALA A 9 -12.38 -12.46 -9.71
C ALA A 9 -11.53 -13.73 -9.56
N LEU A 10 -10.92 -13.90 -8.37
CA LEU A 10 -10.18 -15.09 -8.01
C LEU A 10 -11.06 -16.35 -8.21
N PRO A 11 -10.66 -17.32 -9.05
CA PRO A 11 -11.49 -18.48 -9.32
C PRO A 11 -11.58 -19.39 -8.09
N GLU A 12 -12.72 -20.06 -7.90
CA GLU A 12 -12.93 -21.01 -6.79
C GLU A 12 -11.88 -22.15 -6.79
N THR A 13 -11.40 -22.50 -7.99
CA THR A 13 -10.27 -23.40 -8.18
C THR A 13 -9.11 -22.64 -8.80
N LEU A 14 -8.07 -22.43 -8.00
CA LEU A 14 -6.83 -21.79 -8.46
C LEU A 14 -6.09 -22.69 -9.46
N PRO A 15 -5.52 -22.13 -10.54
CA PRO A 15 -4.58 -22.85 -11.38
C PRO A 15 -3.44 -23.42 -10.54
N VAL A 16 -3.02 -24.64 -10.89
CA VAL A 16 -1.80 -25.24 -10.35
C VAL A 16 -0.65 -24.98 -11.32
N ARG A 17 0.57 -25.02 -10.79
CA ARG A 17 1.79 -24.96 -11.58
C ARG A 17 1.90 -26.16 -12.52
N GLU A 18 2.83 -26.09 -13.48
CA GLU A 18 3.11 -27.19 -14.42
C GLU A 18 3.51 -28.50 -13.69
N ASP A 19 4.11 -28.40 -12.51
CA ASP A 19 4.49 -29.53 -11.66
C ASP A 19 3.33 -30.07 -10.79
N GLY A 20 2.14 -29.47 -10.89
CA GLY A 20 0.95 -29.83 -10.12
C GLY A 20 0.88 -29.22 -8.72
N THR A 21 1.88 -28.44 -8.29
CA THR A 21 1.85 -27.75 -6.99
C THR A 21 1.01 -26.46 -7.05
N GLN A 22 0.49 -26.03 -5.90
CA GLN A 22 -0.24 -24.77 -5.81
C GLN A 22 0.72 -23.59 -5.73
N PHE A 23 0.29 -22.45 -6.28
CA PHE A 23 1.01 -21.19 -6.08
C PHE A 23 0.97 -20.79 -4.59
N PRO A 24 2.12 -20.39 -4.00
CA PRO A 24 2.21 -19.98 -2.61
C PRO A 24 1.57 -18.61 -2.36
N PHE A 25 1.49 -17.76 -3.38
CA PHE A 25 0.93 -16.42 -3.26
C PHE A 25 -0.10 -16.16 -4.36
N ALA A 26 -1.21 -15.52 -3.99
CA ALA A 26 -2.14 -14.93 -4.94
C ALA A 26 -2.61 -13.56 -4.46
N LEU A 27 -2.94 -12.69 -5.40
CA LEU A 27 -3.42 -11.33 -5.17
C LEU A 27 -4.66 -11.11 -6.02
N ALA A 28 -5.78 -10.71 -5.40
CA ALA A 28 -6.90 -10.12 -6.14
C ALA A 28 -6.77 -8.59 -6.08
N TRP A 29 -6.78 -7.95 -7.25
CA TRP A 29 -6.69 -6.51 -7.37
C TRP A 29 -7.55 -6.05 -8.55
N GLU A 30 -8.42 -5.07 -8.34
CA GLU A 30 -9.40 -4.63 -9.34
C GLU A 30 -10.22 -5.80 -9.90
N ASP A 31 -10.20 -6.00 -11.22
CA ASP A 31 -10.89 -7.10 -11.91
C ASP A 31 -9.87 -8.14 -12.43
N ARG A 32 -8.82 -8.40 -11.63
CA ARG A 32 -7.81 -9.41 -11.96
C ARG A 32 -7.32 -10.17 -10.72
N ALA A 33 -6.93 -11.42 -10.96
CA ALA A 33 -6.25 -12.27 -10.01
C ALA A 33 -4.84 -12.61 -10.52
N ILE A 34 -3.84 -12.42 -9.66
CA ILE A 34 -2.43 -12.65 -9.95
C ILE A 34 -1.94 -13.80 -9.06
N LEU A 35 -1.39 -14.85 -9.64
CA LEU A 35 -0.77 -15.96 -8.92
C LEU A 35 0.74 -15.93 -9.12
N ALA A 36 1.50 -16.12 -8.05
CA ALA A 36 2.95 -15.98 -8.07
C ALA A 36 3.66 -16.95 -7.11
N GLU A 37 4.92 -17.19 -7.40
CA GLU A 37 5.83 -17.98 -6.57
C GLU A 37 6.50 -17.14 -5.50
N THR A 38 6.63 -15.84 -5.76
CA THR A 38 7.28 -14.89 -4.86
C THR A 38 6.43 -13.63 -4.68
N ARG A 39 6.66 -12.92 -3.58
CA ARG A 39 6.07 -11.59 -3.37
C ARG A 39 6.69 -10.55 -4.31
N THR A 40 7.91 -10.77 -4.78
CA THR A 40 8.58 -9.97 -5.81
C THR A 40 7.76 -9.96 -7.10
N GLU A 41 7.32 -11.14 -7.57
CA GLU A 41 6.47 -11.27 -8.75
C GLU A 41 5.11 -10.57 -8.56
N LEU A 42 4.46 -10.70 -7.40
CA LEU A 42 3.23 -9.93 -7.11
C LEU A 42 3.48 -8.41 -7.14
N THR A 43 4.57 -7.97 -6.50
CA THR A 43 4.94 -6.54 -6.45
C THR A 43 5.23 -6.01 -7.86
N ALA A 44 5.83 -6.83 -8.72
CA ALA A 44 6.13 -6.45 -10.10
C ALA A 44 4.88 -6.19 -10.95
N GLU A 45 3.77 -6.88 -10.67
CA GLU A 45 2.49 -6.63 -11.34
C GLU A 45 1.79 -5.36 -10.85
N LEU A 46 2.13 -4.89 -9.64
CA LEU A 46 1.61 -3.65 -9.06
C LEU A 46 2.42 -2.42 -9.45
N ILE A 47 3.72 -2.59 -9.70
CA ILE A 47 4.66 -1.49 -9.92
C ILE A 47 5.31 -1.65 -11.29
N ASP A 48 4.96 -0.75 -12.21
CA ASP A 48 5.53 -0.73 -13.54
C ASP A 48 7.06 -0.61 -13.53
N GLY A 49 7.72 -1.41 -14.37
CA GLY A 49 9.19 -1.50 -14.47
C GLY A 49 9.89 -2.24 -13.33
N TYR A 50 9.18 -2.73 -12.30
CA TYR A 50 9.81 -3.35 -11.13
C TYR A 50 10.48 -4.70 -11.43
N ALA A 51 9.91 -5.50 -12.34
CA ALA A 51 10.52 -6.77 -12.80
C ALA A 51 11.84 -6.59 -13.56
N GLU A 52 12.11 -5.38 -14.07
CA GLU A 52 13.31 -5.09 -14.87
C GLU A 52 14.50 -4.65 -13.99
N LEU A 53 14.28 -4.50 -12.68
CA LEU A 53 15.32 -4.09 -11.75
C LEU A 53 16.38 -5.18 -11.58
N PRO A 54 17.68 -4.81 -11.56
CA PRO A 54 18.75 -5.78 -11.45
C PRO A 54 18.83 -6.38 -10.04
N GLU A 55 19.13 -7.69 -9.92
CA GLU A 55 19.40 -8.36 -8.64
C GLU A 55 20.80 -7.97 -8.09
N THR A 56 20.95 -6.71 -7.70
CA THR A 56 22.19 -6.10 -7.20
C THR A 56 21.85 -5.13 -6.07
N GLU A 57 22.84 -4.70 -5.29
CA GLU A 57 22.63 -3.70 -4.22
C GLU A 57 22.02 -2.38 -4.73
N GLU A 58 22.39 -1.97 -5.95
CA GLU A 58 21.79 -0.81 -6.63
C GLU A 58 20.32 -1.06 -6.96
N GLY A 59 20.00 -2.24 -7.53
CA GLY A 59 18.62 -2.60 -7.83
C GLY A 59 17.74 -2.83 -6.60
N ASP A 60 18.29 -3.30 -5.48
CA ASP A 60 17.58 -3.37 -4.20
C ASP A 60 17.18 -1.98 -3.69
N THR A 61 18.08 -1.00 -3.90
CA THR A 61 17.82 0.41 -3.57
C THR A 61 16.72 0.98 -4.48
N ASP A 62 16.81 0.73 -5.78
CA ASP A 62 15.79 1.15 -6.75
C ASP A 62 14.44 0.47 -6.49
N ALA A 63 14.42 -0.79 -6.05
CA ALA A 63 13.22 -1.52 -5.69
C ALA A 63 12.53 -0.89 -4.47
N LEU A 64 13.31 -0.53 -3.45
CA LEU A 64 12.78 0.23 -2.30
C LEU A 64 12.22 1.58 -2.75
N TYR A 65 12.92 2.30 -3.61
CA TYR A 65 12.46 3.60 -4.11
C TYR A 65 11.18 3.48 -4.96
N ALA A 66 11.07 2.43 -5.77
CA ALA A 66 9.88 2.14 -6.57
C ALA A 66 8.66 1.84 -5.68
N ARG A 67 8.83 1.01 -4.64
CA ARG A 67 7.78 0.77 -3.63
C ARG A 67 7.42 2.06 -2.89
N TYR A 68 8.41 2.86 -2.51
CA TYR A 68 8.18 4.14 -1.83
C TYR A 68 7.34 5.11 -2.67
N ARG A 69 7.72 5.32 -3.93
CA ARG A 69 6.96 6.20 -4.84
C ARG A 69 5.52 5.74 -5.01
N THR A 70 5.34 4.43 -5.15
CA THR A 70 4.00 3.83 -5.24
C THR A 70 3.21 4.02 -3.94
N ALA A 71 3.85 3.83 -2.78
CA ALA A 71 3.23 4.06 -1.48
C ALA A 71 2.79 5.52 -1.29
N VAL A 72 3.58 6.49 -1.74
CA VAL A 72 3.22 7.92 -1.73
C VAL A 72 1.98 8.17 -2.60
N GLN A 73 1.95 7.62 -3.82
CA GLN A 73 0.79 7.76 -4.72
C GLN A 73 -0.49 7.15 -4.13
N ILE A 74 -0.36 5.97 -3.53
CA ILE A 74 -1.46 5.28 -2.84
C ILE A 74 -1.94 6.12 -1.65
N ALA A 75 -1.01 6.61 -0.82
CA ALA A 75 -1.35 7.42 0.35
C ALA A 75 -2.07 8.72 -0.04
N ASN A 76 -1.60 9.42 -1.08
CA ASN A 76 -2.24 10.60 -1.64
C ASN A 76 -3.67 10.29 -2.12
N THR A 77 -3.83 9.24 -2.91
CA THR A 77 -5.13 8.86 -3.49
C THR A 77 -6.11 8.45 -2.39
N LEU A 78 -5.68 7.57 -1.49
CA LEU A 78 -6.52 7.07 -0.40
C LEU A 78 -6.93 8.19 0.56
N GLN A 79 -6.02 9.12 0.89
CA GLN A 79 -6.35 10.27 1.72
C GLN A 79 -7.47 11.12 1.11
N GLN A 80 -7.41 11.39 -0.20
CA GLN A 80 -8.42 12.17 -0.90
C GLN A 80 -9.77 11.45 -0.91
N VAL A 81 -9.78 10.13 -1.17
CA VAL A 81 -10.99 9.30 -1.14
C VAL A 81 -11.62 9.31 0.26
N LEU A 82 -10.83 9.10 1.31
CA LEU A 82 -11.32 9.10 2.69
C LEU A 82 -11.92 10.45 3.10
N ALA A 83 -11.26 11.56 2.74
CA ALA A 83 -11.77 12.89 3.02
C ALA A 83 -13.07 13.18 2.25
N ALA A 84 -13.13 12.80 0.96
CA ALA A 84 -14.33 12.97 0.14
C ALA A 84 -15.50 12.15 0.68
N ASN A 85 -15.30 10.87 0.99
CA ASN A 85 -16.33 10.00 1.55
C ASN A 85 -16.87 10.55 2.88
N ALA A 86 -15.99 10.98 3.79
CA ALA A 86 -16.42 11.58 5.06
C ALA A 86 -17.22 12.87 4.86
N THR A 87 -16.90 13.67 3.84
CA THR A 87 -17.72 14.84 3.47
C THR A 87 -19.07 14.45 2.88
N GLU A 88 -19.13 13.45 1.99
CA GLU A 88 -20.37 12.94 1.42
C GLU A 88 -21.30 12.32 2.48
N GLU A 89 -20.72 11.64 3.47
CA GLU A 89 -21.42 11.08 4.64
C GLU A 89 -21.84 12.15 5.66
N GLY A 90 -21.33 13.38 5.52
CA GLY A 90 -21.61 14.50 6.43
C GLY A 90 -20.93 14.39 7.80
N THR A 91 -19.93 13.51 7.95
CA THR A 91 -19.12 13.38 9.17
C THR A 91 -17.96 14.36 9.18
N PHE A 92 -17.52 14.84 8.01
CA PHE A 92 -16.44 15.82 7.87
C PHE A 92 -16.86 17.04 7.04
N ASP A 93 -16.94 18.22 7.66
CA ASP A 93 -17.15 19.50 6.96
C ASP A 93 -15.82 20.29 6.89
N PRO A 94 -15.19 20.42 5.71
CA PRO A 94 -13.95 21.18 5.55
C PRO A 94 -14.07 22.65 5.96
N SER A 95 -15.25 23.26 5.83
CA SER A 95 -15.45 24.68 6.13
C SER A 95 -15.40 25.02 7.62
N THR A 96 -15.53 24.00 8.48
CA THR A 96 -15.49 24.15 9.94
C THR A 96 -14.16 23.71 10.57
N GLN A 97 -13.23 23.17 9.78
CA GLN A 97 -11.94 22.71 10.28
C GLN A 97 -10.93 23.85 10.41
N SER A 98 -9.90 23.65 11.23
CA SER A 98 -8.74 24.54 11.26
C SER A 98 -7.90 24.40 9.99
N GLU A 99 -7.16 25.45 9.65
CA GLU A 99 -6.22 25.44 8.54
C GLU A 99 -5.16 24.33 8.68
N ASP A 100 -4.70 24.07 9.90
CA ASP A 100 -3.71 23.01 10.18
C ASP A 100 -4.25 21.61 9.82
N VAL A 101 -5.52 21.32 10.15
CA VAL A 101 -6.17 20.04 9.83
C VAL A 101 -6.32 19.90 8.31
N LEU A 102 -6.81 20.95 7.65
CA LEU A 102 -6.97 20.94 6.20
C LEU A 102 -5.63 20.79 5.48
N THR A 103 -4.62 21.55 5.89
CA THR A 103 -3.27 21.45 5.37
C THR A 103 -2.75 20.03 5.52
N THR A 104 -2.84 19.45 6.71
CA THR A 104 -2.41 18.07 6.95
C THR A 104 -3.10 17.05 6.04
N ILE A 105 -4.42 17.18 5.87
CA ILE A 105 -5.20 16.27 5.02
C ILE A 105 -4.81 16.43 3.55
N PHE A 106 -4.59 17.65 3.08
CA PHE A 106 -4.42 17.96 1.65
C PHE A 106 -2.97 18.13 1.17
N THR A 107 -1.99 18.16 2.08
CA THR A 107 -0.55 18.18 1.73
C THR A 107 -0.17 16.91 0.97
N ASP A 108 0.69 17.05 -0.04
CA ASP A 108 1.20 15.89 -0.78
C ASP A 108 2.06 14.99 0.12
N ARG A 109 1.88 13.67 0.04
CA ARG A 109 2.59 12.68 0.88
C ARG A 109 4.06 12.49 0.54
N SER A 110 4.55 13.09 -0.55
CA SER A 110 5.99 13.24 -0.80
C SER A 110 6.61 14.36 0.05
N GLU A 111 5.79 15.26 0.60
CA GLU A 111 6.22 16.26 1.55
C GLU A 111 6.14 15.71 2.97
N LYS A 112 7.14 16.05 3.78
CA LYS A 112 7.26 15.54 5.13
C LYS A 112 6.24 16.21 6.05
N ILE A 113 5.45 15.39 6.75
CA ILE A 113 4.52 15.84 7.80
C ILE A 113 5.13 15.46 9.16
N ASP A 114 5.98 16.31 9.73
CA ASP A 114 6.73 16.01 10.97
C ASP A 114 6.33 16.82 12.21
N GLU A 115 5.44 17.79 12.08
CA GLU A 115 4.96 18.61 13.21
C GLU A 115 3.82 17.95 13.99
N ILE A 116 3.35 16.78 13.57
CA ILE A 116 2.19 16.10 14.16
C ILE A 116 2.64 14.94 15.02
N THR A 117 2.40 15.04 16.32
CA THR A 117 2.69 13.97 17.28
C THR A 117 1.48 13.05 17.49
N GLU A 118 0.27 13.58 17.39
CA GLU A 118 -0.98 12.83 17.53
C GLU A 118 -2.02 13.38 16.55
N TRP A 119 -2.60 12.51 15.74
CA TRP A 119 -3.70 12.84 14.85
C TRP A 119 -5.05 12.64 15.56
N THR A 120 -5.70 13.76 15.88
CA THR A 120 -6.92 13.79 16.72
C THR A 120 -8.22 13.81 15.93
N ASN A 121 -8.17 14.05 14.60
CA ASN A 121 -9.35 14.01 13.76
C ASN A 121 -9.87 12.55 13.67
N LYS A 122 -11.11 12.35 14.11
CA LYS A 122 -11.73 11.02 14.19
C LYS A 122 -12.48 10.65 12.91
N ASP A 123 -12.84 11.64 12.11
CA ASP A 123 -13.71 11.48 10.95
C ASP A 123 -12.90 11.11 9.71
N VAL A 124 -11.70 11.68 9.56
CA VAL A 124 -10.78 11.40 8.46
C VAL A 124 -9.47 10.83 9.01
N PRO A 125 -9.13 9.56 8.72
CA PRO A 125 -7.83 9.02 9.08
C PRO A 125 -6.71 9.72 8.31
N LEU A 126 -5.54 9.80 8.93
CA LEU A 126 -4.33 10.28 8.27
C LEU A 126 -3.59 9.11 7.64
N VAL A 127 -3.44 9.08 6.32
CA VAL A 127 -2.70 8.05 5.60
C VAL A 127 -1.25 8.48 5.44
N LEU A 128 -0.30 7.70 5.95
CA LEU A 128 1.14 8.04 5.95
C LEU A 128 2.01 6.90 5.43
N VAL A 129 3.18 7.25 4.91
CA VAL A 129 4.18 6.28 4.44
C VAL A 129 5.13 5.94 5.61
N ALA A 130 5.19 4.66 5.98
CA ALA A 130 5.86 4.24 7.21
C ALA A 130 7.37 4.52 7.21
N THR A 131 8.03 4.45 6.06
CA THR A 131 9.48 4.67 5.91
C THR A 131 9.92 6.11 6.17
N GLU A 132 8.98 7.07 6.17
CA GLU A 132 9.24 8.46 6.55
C GLU A 132 9.39 8.64 8.07
N TYR A 133 9.13 7.60 8.87
CA TYR A 133 9.12 7.67 10.33
C TYR A 133 9.94 6.53 10.97
N ALA A 134 10.19 6.65 12.28
CA ALA A 134 10.89 5.65 13.07
C ALA A 134 10.19 4.26 12.99
N PRO A 135 10.96 3.14 12.91
CA PRO A 135 12.41 3.06 13.08
C PRO A 135 13.23 3.34 11.81
N TYR A 136 12.59 3.66 10.68
CA TYR A 136 13.27 3.83 9.38
C TYR A 136 13.90 5.21 9.22
N SER A 137 13.32 6.22 9.88
CA SER A 137 13.81 7.60 9.90
C SER A 137 13.96 8.14 11.33
N THR A 138 14.41 9.40 11.46
CA THR A 138 14.48 10.13 12.73
C THR A 138 13.15 10.75 13.17
N ALA A 139 12.13 10.79 12.30
CA ALA A 139 10.84 11.39 12.62
C ALA A 139 10.01 10.43 13.49
N THR A 140 9.38 10.96 14.55
CA THR A 140 8.53 10.16 15.44
C THR A 140 7.22 9.82 14.74
N LYS A 141 6.79 8.55 14.81
CA LYS A 141 5.48 8.15 14.29
C LYS A 141 4.35 8.85 15.04
N PRO A 142 3.44 9.58 14.36
CA PRO A 142 2.23 10.09 15.00
C PRO A 142 1.35 8.95 15.53
N THR A 143 0.68 9.20 16.65
CA THR A 143 -0.36 8.31 17.20
C THR A 143 -1.75 8.76 16.75
N GLY A 144 -2.79 7.99 17.10
CA GLY A 144 -4.19 8.34 16.84
C GLY A 144 -4.76 7.64 15.61
N ASN A 145 -5.64 8.32 14.89
CA ASN A 145 -6.38 7.77 13.74
C ASN A 145 -5.51 7.77 12.47
N VAL A 146 -4.46 6.95 12.45
CA VAL A 146 -3.46 6.93 11.37
C VAL A 146 -3.48 5.58 10.67
N LEU A 147 -3.50 5.63 9.34
CA LEU A 147 -3.35 4.48 8.44
C LEU A 147 -1.96 4.49 7.81
N TRP A 148 -1.35 3.32 7.66
CA TRP A 148 0.04 3.21 7.22
C TRP A 148 0.17 2.44 5.93
N VAL A 149 0.98 2.96 5.00
CA VAL A 149 1.48 2.23 3.84
C VAL A 149 2.97 1.97 4.08
N ASP A 150 3.39 0.70 4.13
CA ASP A 150 4.76 0.33 4.50
C ASP A 150 5.55 -0.27 3.33
N PRO A 151 6.30 0.55 2.57
CA PRO A 151 7.07 0.09 1.41
C PRO A 151 8.40 -0.59 1.76
N PHE A 152 8.76 -0.74 3.05
CA PHE A 152 10.11 -1.16 3.46
C PHE A 152 10.52 -2.50 2.82
N THR A 153 9.63 -3.48 2.85
CA THR A 153 9.79 -4.76 2.13
C THR A 153 8.57 -5.05 1.27
N GLU A 154 8.70 -5.93 0.29
CA GLU A 154 7.55 -6.43 -0.49
C GLU A 154 6.50 -7.09 0.41
N THR A 155 6.93 -7.73 1.50
CA THR A 155 6.02 -8.35 2.46
C THR A 155 5.19 -7.31 3.20
N THR A 156 5.83 -6.31 3.82
CA THR A 156 5.13 -5.24 4.52
C THR A 156 4.27 -4.41 3.57
N PHE A 157 4.74 -4.20 2.34
CA PHE A 157 4.01 -3.45 1.33
C PHE A 157 2.70 -4.16 0.97
N LEU A 158 2.77 -5.41 0.49
CA LEU A 158 1.57 -6.16 0.12
C LEU A 158 0.61 -6.37 1.30
N SER A 159 1.13 -6.65 2.50
CA SER A 159 0.31 -6.78 3.70
C SER A 159 -0.43 -5.49 4.04
N THR A 160 0.24 -4.34 4.01
CA THR A 160 -0.42 -3.05 4.30
C THR A 160 -1.46 -2.68 3.24
N LEU A 161 -1.20 -2.95 1.96
CA LEU A 161 -2.24 -2.76 0.94
C LEU A 161 -3.48 -3.63 1.20
N SER A 162 -3.28 -4.86 1.68
CA SER A 162 -4.40 -5.75 2.00
C SER A 162 -5.16 -5.32 3.26
N GLU A 163 -4.46 -4.87 4.29
CA GLU A 163 -5.07 -4.31 5.51
C GLU A 163 -5.89 -3.05 5.23
N LEU A 164 -5.46 -2.24 4.25
CA LEU A 164 -6.19 -1.06 3.78
C LEU A 164 -7.37 -1.42 2.84
N GLY A 165 -7.56 -2.70 2.50
CA GLY A 165 -8.62 -3.16 1.61
C GLY A 165 -8.41 -2.78 0.14
N LEU A 166 -7.18 -2.41 -0.26
CA LEU A 166 -6.85 -2.05 -1.64
C LEU A 166 -6.62 -3.29 -2.52
N VAL A 167 -6.22 -4.40 -1.90
CA VAL A 167 -5.99 -5.70 -2.52
C VAL A 167 -6.41 -6.81 -1.58
N GLU A 168 -6.64 -8.02 -2.09
CA GLU A 168 -6.79 -9.22 -1.26
C GLU A 168 -5.58 -10.13 -1.45
N LEU A 169 -4.77 -10.29 -0.40
CA LEU A 169 -3.58 -11.15 -0.44
C LEU A 169 -3.89 -12.53 0.16
N PHE A 170 -3.64 -13.58 -0.63
CA PHE A 170 -3.77 -14.97 -0.22
C PHE A 170 -2.38 -15.61 -0.10
N VAL A 171 -2.11 -16.23 1.04
CA VAL A 171 -0.87 -16.98 1.29
C VAL A 171 -1.23 -18.42 1.55
N ASN A 172 -0.70 -19.32 0.73
CA ASN A 172 -0.88 -20.74 0.91
C ASN A 172 0.24 -21.29 1.79
N GLU A 173 -0.06 -21.51 3.07
CA GLU A 173 0.86 -22.18 3.99
C GLU A 173 0.91 -23.67 3.61
N GLN A 174 1.88 -24.05 2.78
CA GLN A 174 2.15 -25.47 2.56
C GLN A 174 2.60 -26.08 3.89
N SER A 175 1.71 -26.88 4.50
CA SER A 175 1.94 -27.61 5.75
C SER A 175 2.81 -28.84 5.54
#